data_AF-A0A7J4V9S3-F1
#
_entry.id   AF-A0A7J4V9S3-F1
#
_cell.length_a   1.000
_cell.length_b   1.000
_cell.length_c   1.000
_cell.angle_alpha   90.00
_cell.angle_beta   90.00
_cell.angle_gamma   90.00
#
_symmetry.space_group_name_H-M   'P 1'
#
loop_
_entity.id
_entity.type
_entity.pdbx_description
1 polymer ?
#
loop_
_entity_poly.entity_id
_entity_poly.type
_entity_poly.pdbx_seq_one_letter_code
_entity_poly.pdbx_strand_id
1 'polypeptide(L)'
;MPVLLHGDSAFAGQGVVAETINLSQLAGYKTGGTIHIVTNNQIGFTTTPEEARSSVYATDVAKIVQAPVFHVNGDDPEAVLHVIRIAFDYRQKFNKDVVIDIVGYRRHGHNEGDDPGYTQPILYAKIKQHPSVTKQYGRKLVAEGVLTAEELKSLETDYNKKLDDALQIVVQKKNQFKGDIPAALINQERPSARKSHNTALTESELNELMVKGSSLPEGFNLHHKLVKFLEKRKEFAAAKDGLADWATAEFAAFASLVKEGTPVRLSGQDCVRGTFTQRHMAFTDV
;
A
#
# COMPACT_ATOMS: atom_id res chain seq x y z
N MET A 1 5.19 7.66 3.61
CA MET A 1 5.09 7.66 2.14
C MET A 1 5.21 6.22 1.67
N PRO A 2 4.20 5.67 0.97
CA PRO A 2 4.27 4.31 0.45
C PRO A 2 5.19 4.22 -0.79
N VAL A 3 5.89 3.09 -0.91
CA VAL A 3 6.63 2.69 -2.10
C VAL A 3 6.18 1.27 -2.45
N LEU A 4 5.72 1.06 -3.69
CA LEU A 4 5.25 -0.24 -4.16
C LEU A 4 6.08 -0.72 -5.34
N LEU A 5 6.57 -1.96 -5.24
CA LEU A 5 7.32 -2.64 -6.29
C LEU A 5 6.41 -3.61 -7.03
N HIS A 6 6.52 -3.65 -8.35
CA HIS A 6 5.68 -4.48 -9.20
C HIS A 6 6.50 -5.13 -10.31
N GLY A 7 6.11 -6.32 -10.74
CA GLY A 7 6.52 -6.85 -12.05
C GLY A 7 5.58 -6.32 -13.15
N ASP A 8 6.07 -6.16 -14.37
CA ASP A 8 5.30 -5.60 -15.50
C ASP A 8 3.98 -6.33 -15.76
N SER A 9 4.03 -7.66 -15.88
CA SER A 9 2.86 -8.47 -16.22
C SER A 9 1.82 -8.48 -15.10
N ALA A 10 2.26 -8.49 -13.83
CA ALA A 10 1.36 -8.40 -12.69
C ALA A 10 0.73 -7.00 -12.56
N PHE A 11 1.51 -5.95 -12.82
CA PHE A 11 1.03 -4.56 -12.76
C PHE A 11 -0.09 -4.31 -13.77
N ALA A 12 0.05 -4.85 -14.98
CA ALA A 12 -0.97 -4.71 -16.03
C ALA A 12 -2.16 -5.67 -15.85
N GLY A 13 -1.94 -6.89 -15.34
CA GLY A 13 -2.94 -7.95 -15.37
C GLY A 13 -3.79 -8.12 -14.10
N GLN A 14 -3.34 -7.63 -12.94
CA GLN A 14 -4.06 -7.83 -11.68
C GLN A 14 -5.03 -6.67 -11.40
N GLY A 15 -6.34 -6.96 -11.36
CA GLY A 15 -7.40 -5.95 -11.14
C GLY A 15 -7.24 -5.12 -9.85
N VAL A 16 -6.66 -5.72 -8.80
CA VAL A 16 -6.37 -5.03 -7.53
C VAL A 16 -5.43 -3.84 -7.70
N VAL A 17 -4.59 -3.82 -8.76
CA VAL A 17 -3.73 -2.66 -9.08
C VAL A 17 -4.59 -1.46 -9.45
N ALA A 18 -5.53 -1.64 -10.39
CA ALA A 18 -6.45 -0.58 -10.79
C ALA A 18 -7.35 -0.14 -9.63
N GLU A 19 -7.87 -1.08 -8.84
CA GLU A 19 -8.67 -0.77 -7.65
C GLU A 19 -7.87 0.06 -6.64
N THR A 20 -6.63 -0.33 -6.33
CA THR A 20 -5.78 0.38 -5.37
C THR A 20 -5.41 1.79 -5.87
N ILE A 21 -5.06 1.92 -7.15
CA ILE A 21 -4.76 3.22 -7.77
C ILE A 21 -5.99 4.13 -7.71
N ASN A 22 -7.20 3.61 -7.93
CA ASN A 22 -8.44 4.38 -7.82
C ASN A 22 -8.68 4.93 -6.40
N LEU A 23 -8.19 4.25 -5.35
CA LEU A 23 -8.29 4.74 -3.97
C LEU A 23 -7.32 5.89 -3.64
N SER A 24 -6.30 6.12 -4.48
CA SER A 24 -5.15 6.99 -4.18
C SER A 24 -5.50 8.43 -3.77
N GLN A 25 -6.65 8.96 -4.25
CA GLN A 25 -7.10 10.33 -3.99
C GLN A 25 -8.41 10.42 -3.19
N LEU A 26 -9.04 9.28 -2.85
CA LEU A 26 -10.29 9.27 -2.09
C LEU A 26 -10.04 9.68 -0.64
N ALA A 27 -10.84 10.58 -0.08
CA ALA A 27 -10.58 11.18 1.25
C ALA A 27 -10.37 10.15 2.37
N GLY A 28 -11.10 9.03 2.36
CA GLY A 28 -10.99 7.97 3.36
C GLY A 28 -9.78 7.04 3.19
N TYR A 29 -9.07 7.11 2.06
CA TYR A 29 -8.03 6.14 1.66
C TYR A 29 -6.71 6.76 1.22
N LYS A 30 -6.70 8.04 0.80
CA LYS A 30 -5.52 8.71 0.28
C LYS A 30 -4.37 8.70 1.29
N THR A 31 -3.17 8.42 0.80
CA THR A 31 -1.93 8.37 1.59
C THR A 31 -0.95 9.49 1.21
N GLY A 32 -1.43 10.47 0.44
CA GLY A 32 -0.64 11.57 -0.11
C GLY A 32 0.25 11.16 -1.28
N GLY A 33 -0.18 10.18 -2.08
CA GLY A 33 0.56 9.68 -3.23
C GLY A 33 1.56 8.58 -2.90
N THR A 34 1.63 7.58 -3.78
CA THR A 34 2.52 6.42 -3.74
C THR A 34 3.53 6.49 -4.88
N ILE A 35 4.79 6.12 -4.60
CA ILE A 35 5.79 5.93 -5.66
C ILE A 35 5.72 4.46 -6.09
N HIS A 36 5.34 4.22 -7.34
CA HIS A 36 5.30 2.89 -7.93
C HIS A 36 6.55 2.66 -8.75
N ILE A 37 7.23 1.54 -8.54
CA ILE A 37 8.37 1.12 -9.35
C ILE A 37 7.98 -0.20 -10.02
N VAL A 38 7.93 -0.20 -11.34
CA VAL A 38 7.71 -1.39 -12.14
C VAL A 38 9.07 -1.89 -12.63
N THR A 39 9.47 -3.07 -12.16
CA THR A 39 10.65 -3.78 -12.66
C THR A 39 10.25 -4.50 -13.94
N ASN A 40 10.24 -3.77 -15.05
CA ASN A 40 9.78 -4.25 -16.33
C ASN A 40 10.90 -4.99 -17.05
N ASN A 41 10.96 -6.29 -16.81
CA ASN A 41 11.94 -7.18 -17.43
C ASN A 41 11.48 -7.74 -18.78
N GLN A 42 10.33 -7.24 -19.27
CA GLN A 42 9.70 -7.55 -20.55
C GLN A 42 9.25 -9.02 -20.69
N ILE A 43 9.04 -9.74 -19.57
CA ILE A 43 8.55 -11.13 -19.61
C ILE A 43 7.89 -11.58 -18.29
N GLY A 44 6.63 -12.03 -18.37
CA GLY A 44 5.90 -12.62 -17.26
C GLY A 44 5.99 -14.14 -17.29
N PHE A 45 6.85 -14.74 -16.47
CA PHE A 45 7.14 -16.19 -16.56
C PHE A 45 7.69 -16.54 -17.95
N THR A 46 6.86 -17.08 -18.84
CA THR A 46 7.13 -17.36 -20.26
C THR A 46 6.35 -16.46 -21.23
N THR A 47 5.37 -15.70 -20.71
CA THR A 47 4.44 -14.87 -21.48
C THR A 47 5.07 -13.55 -21.90
N THR A 48 4.86 -13.19 -23.16
CA THR A 48 5.41 -11.95 -23.73
C THR A 48 4.56 -10.72 -23.39
N PRO A 49 5.12 -9.50 -23.48
CA PRO A 49 4.38 -8.25 -23.31
C PRO A 49 3.10 -8.16 -24.16
N GLU A 50 3.16 -8.62 -25.39
CA GLU A 50 2.06 -8.59 -26.37
C GLU A 50 0.90 -9.52 -25.97
N GLU A 51 1.18 -10.56 -25.20
CA GLU A 51 0.19 -11.51 -24.67
C GLU A 51 -0.30 -11.13 -23.27
N ALA A 52 0.47 -10.33 -22.52
CA ALA A 52 0.17 -9.98 -21.13
C ALA A 52 -0.74 -8.74 -20.98
N ARG A 53 -0.86 -7.90 -22.01
CA ARG A 53 -1.64 -6.65 -21.96
C ARG A 53 -2.12 -6.20 -23.33
N SER A 54 -3.18 -5.40 -23.34
CA SER A 54 -3.80 -4.85 -24.57
C SER A 54 -3.40 -3.39 -24.86
N SER A 55 -2.32 -2.91 -24.26
CA SER A 55 -1.80 -1.54 -24.42
C SER A 55 -0.28 -1.55 -24.58
N VAL A 56 0.29 -0.40 -24.95
CA VAL A 56 1.73 -0.29 -25.26
C VAL A 56 2.57 -0.55 -24.00
N TYR A 57 2.27 0.14 -22.90
CA TYR A 57 3.09 0.09 -21.68
C TYR A 57 2.39 -0.70 -20.58
N ALA A 58 3.17 -1.45 -19.80
CA ALA A 58 2.67 -2.14 -18.60
C ALA A 58 2.05 -1.15 -17.60
N THR A 59 2.48 0.11 -17.64
CA THR A 59 2.07 1.19 -16.75
C THR A 59 0.84 1.97 -17.19
N ASP A 60 0.21 1.62 -18.32
CA ASP A 60 -0.97 2.34 -18.83
C ASP A 60 -2.16 2.32 -17.85
N VAL A 61 -2.24 1.33 -16.95
CA VAL A 61 -3.22 1.29 -15.85
C VAL A 61 -3.17 2.53 -14.96
N ALA A 62 -2.00 3.17 -14.82
CA ALA A 62 -1.83 4.38 -14.02
C ALA A 62 -2.57 5.61 -14.60
N LYS A 63 -2.91 5.56 -15.90
CA LYS A 63 -3.64 6.63 -16.59
C LYS A 63 -5.08 6.77 -16.10
N ILE A 64 -5.65 5.76 -15.44
CA ILE A 64 -7.00 5.80 -14.84
C ILE A 64 -7.15 7.01 -13.89
N VAL A 65 -6.08 7.37 -13.17
CA VAL A 65 -6.04 8.53 -12.27
C VAL A 65 -5.10 9.64 -12.74
N GLN A 66 -4.67 9.57 -14.00
CA GLN A 66 -3.74 10.52 -14.62
C GLN A 66 -2.42 10.69 -13.83
N ALA A 67 -1.91 9.60 -13.23
CA ALA A 67 -0.59 9.62 -12.60
C ALA A 67 0.51 9.79 -13.66
N PRO A 68 1.53 10.64 -13.44
CA PRO A 68 2.67 10.71 -14.33
C PRO A 68 3.43 9.37 -14.35
N VAL A 69 3.91 9.03 -15.54
CA VAL A 69 4.68 7.81 -15.79
C VAL A 69 6.01 8.22 -16.41
N PHE A 70 7.11 7.76 -15.81
CA PHE A 70 8.46 7.90 -16.36
C PHE A 70 8.94 6.53 -16.83
N HIS A 71 9.32 6.43 -18.10
CA HIS A 71 9.98 5.25 -18.63
C HIS A 71 11.49 5.50 -18.67
N VAL A 72 12.27 4.60 -18.09
CA VAL A 72 13.72 4.77 -17.96
C VAL A 72 14.45 3.48 -18.26
N ASN A 73 15.58 3.59 -18.95
CA ASN A 73 16.41 2.44 -19.30
C ASN A 73 17.16 1.94 -18.05
N GLY A 74 16.93 0.69 -17.66
CA GLY A 74 17.59 0.05 -16.52
C GLY A 74 19.09 -0.20 -16.71
N ASP A 75 19.61 -0.12 -17.93
CA ASP A 75 21.06 -0.13 -18.18
C ASP A 75 21.75 1.22 -17.87
N ASP A 76 20.99 2.28 -17.61
CA ASP A 76 21.49 3.60 -17.21
C ASP A 76 21.10 3.92 -15.75
N PRO A 77 21.92 3.52 -14.76
CA PRO A 77 21.59 3.72 -13.35
C PRO A 77 21.58 5.21 -12.93
N GLU A 78 22.28 6.10 -13.64
CA GLU A 78 22.22 7.54 -13.37
C GLU A 78 20.88 8.14 -13.80
N ALA A 79 20.39 7.75 -14.99
CA ALA A 79 19.06 8.15 -15.45
C ALA A 79 17.96 7.62 -14.53
N VAL A 80 18.08 6.35 -14.07
CA VAL A 80 17.15 5.78 -13.08
C VAL A 80 17.14 6.60 -11.79
N LEU A 81 18.31 6.94 -11.25
CA LEU A 81 18.42 7.78 -10.06
C LEU A 81 17.81 9.18 -10.28
N HIS A 82 18.03 9.78 -11.45
CA HIS A 82 17.47 11.07 -11.81
C HIS A 82 15.94 11.04 -11.83
N VAL A 83 15.35 10.03 -12.48
CA VAL A 83 13.89 9.83 -12.53
C VAL A 83 13.31 9.56 -11.14
N ILE A 84 13.99 8.78 -10.30
CA ILE A 84 13.56 8.57 -8.90
C ILE A 84 13.49 9.89 -8.14
N ARG A 85 14.47 10.79 -8.32
CA ARG A 85 14.45 12.12 -7.69
C ARG A 85 13.28 12.96 -8.18
N ILE A 86 13.03 13.01 -9.49
CA ILE A 86 11.88 13.73 -10.05
C ILE A 86 10.56 13.17 -9.52
N ALA A 87 10.41 11.84 -9.48
CA ALA A 87 9.22 11.19 -8.97
C ALA A 87 8.98 11.51 -7.49
N PHE A 88 10.05 11.48 -6.68
CA PHE A 88 9.99 11.88 -5.27
C PHE A 88 9.54 13.34 -5.12
N ASP A 89 10.15 14.27 -5.86
CA ASP A 89 9.81 15.69 -5.82
C ASP A 89 8.37 15.94 -6.28
N TYR A 90 7.92 15.27 -7.35
CA TYR A 90 6.52 15.32 -7.80
C TYR A 90 5.58 14.85 -6.69
N ARG A 91 5.85 13.69 -6.08
CA ARG A 91 5.01 13.15 -5.02
C ARG A 91 4.95 14.12 -3.84
N GLN A 92 6.08 14.67 -3.41
CA GLN A 92 6.13 15.63 -2.30
C GLN A 92 5.38 16.93 -2.60
N LYS A 93 5.44 17.42 -3.84
CA LYS A 93 4.77 18.65 -4.26
C LYS A 93 3.27 18.48 -4.47
N PHE A 94 2.85 17.38 -5.10
CA PHE A 94 1.48 17.21 -5.57
C PHE A 94 0.65 16.20 -4.77
N ASN A 95 1.27 15.39 -3.91
CA ASN A 95 0.61 14.37 -3.09
C ASN A 95 -0.23 13.38 -3.91
N LYS A 96 0.27 13.02 -5.10
CA LYS A 96 -0.35 12.10 -6.05
C LYS A 96 0.60 10.96 -6.39
N ASP A 97 0.03 9.85 -6.83
CA ASP A 97 0.79 8.70 -7.29
C ASP A 97 1.67 9.08 -8.49
N VAL A 98 2.81 8.42 -8.60
CA VAL A 98 3.77 8.52 -9.72
C VAL A 98 4.35 7.15 -10.00
N VAL A 99 4.52 6.81 -11.28
CA VAL A 99 4.99 5.51 -11.71
C VAL A 99 6.32 5.64 -12.44
N ILE A 100 7.26 4.78 -12.07
CA ILE A 100 8.57 4.64 -12.72
C ILE A 100 8.59 3.25 -13.35
N ASP A 101 8.63 3.20 -14.68
CA ASP A 101 8.81 1.99 -15.48
C ASP A 101 10.31 1.83 -15.78
N ILE A 102 10.97 0.96 -15.01
CA ILE A 102 12.39 0.63 -15.23
C ILE A 102 12.43 -0.51 -16.22
N VAL A 103 12.74 -0.18 -17.47
CA VAL A 103 12.79 -1.15 -18.57
C VAL A 103 14.15 -1.82 -18.58
N GLY A 104 14.16 -3.14 -18.34
CA GLY A 104 15.36 -3.96 -18.29
C GLY A 104 15.12 -5.34 -18.87
N TYR A 105 15.76 -6.36 -18.30
CA TYR A 105 15.67 -7.74 -18.75
C TYR A 105 15.86 -8.71 -17.57
N ARG A 106 15.41 -9.97 -17.72
CA ARG A 106 15.66 -11.04 -16.77
C ARG A 106 16.81 -11.92 -17.28
N ARG A 107 17.93 -11.96 -16.55
CA ARG A 107 19.16 -12.66 -16.98
C ARG A 107 18.95 -14.18 -17.13
N HIS A 108 18.22 -14.77 -16.20
CA HIS A 108 17.96 -16.22 -16.11
C HIS A 108 16.49 -16.52 -16.43
N GLY A 109 16.08 -17.79 -16.31
CA GLY A 109 14.67 -18.21 -16.35
C GLY A 109 13.83 -17.55 -15.26
N HIS A 110 12.56 -17.93 -15.15
CA HIS A 110 11.69 -17.35 -14.10
C HIS A 110 12.21 -17.68 -12.70
N ASN A 111 12.83 -18.85 -12.58
CA ASN A 111 13.75 -19.23 -11.51
C ASN A 111 15.08 -19.69 -12.14
N GLU A 112 16.13 -19.83 -11.34
CA GLU A 112 17.48 -20.09 -11.83
C GLU A 112 17.67 -21.48 -12.46
N GLY A 113 16.78 -22.43 -12.18
CA GLY A 113 16.79 -23.78 -12.77
C GLY A 113 15.97 -23.91 -14.06
N ASP A 114 15.21 -22.87 -14.41
CA ASP A 114 14.36 -22.82 -15.60
C ASP A 114 15.16 -22.39 -16.83
N ASP A 115 14.96 -23.07 -17.97
CA ASP A 115 15.57 -22.70 -19.25
C ASP A 115 14.54 -21.93 -20.11
N PRO A 116 14.66 -20.59 -20.16
CA PRO A 116 13.71 -19.77 -20.89
C PRO A 116 13.88 -19.86 -22.41
N GLY A 117 14.95 -20.51 -22.90
CA GLY A 117 15.16 -20.78 -24.32
C GLY A 117 14.08 -21.67 -24.93
N TYR A 118 13.34 -22.44 -24.11
CA TYR A 118 12.22 -23.26 -24.57
C TYR A 118 11.04 -22.44 -25.12
N THR A 119 10.87 -21.21 -24.65
CA THR A 119 9.72 -20.36 -25.04
C THR A 119 10.14 -19.05 -25.68
N GLN A 120 11.25 -18.45 -25.23
CA GLN A 120 11.72 -17.14 -25.71
C GLN A 120 13.18 -17.17 -26.23
N PRO A 121 13.53 -18.06 -27.18
CA PRO A 121 14.92 -18.29 -27.59
C PRO A 121 15.61 -17.06 -28.19
N ILE A 122 14.90 -16.26 -28.99
CA ILE A 122 15.47 -15.07 -29.65
C ILE A 122 15.80 -13.99 -28.61
N LEU A 123 14.90 -13.75 -27.66
CA LEU A 123 15.10 -12.79 -26.58
C LEU A 123 16.31 -13.19 -25.73
N TYR A 124 16.38 -14.46 -25.32
CA TYR A 124 17.47 -14.93 -24.46
C TYR A 124 18.81 -15.06 -25.18
N ALA A 125 18.83 -15.27 -26.50
CA ALA A 125 20.06 -15.15 -27.30
C ALA A 125 20.64 -13.73 -27.21
N LYS A 126 19.79 -12.69 -27.28
CA LYS A 126 20.22 -11.28 -27.11
C LYS A 126 20.68 -11.01 -25.67
N ILE A 127 19.90 -11.42 -24.67
CA ILE A 127 20.25 -11.22 -23.26
C ILE A 127 21.59 -11.88 -22.92
N LYS A 128 21.86 -13.09 -23.44
CA LYS A 128 23.13 -13.79 -23.20
C LYS A 128 24.36 -13.01 -23.70
N GLN A 129 24.21 -12.25 -24.78
CA GLN A 129 25.28 -11.43 -25.36
C GLN A 129 25.37 -10.04 -24.70
N HIS A 130 24.34 -9.62 -23.97
CA HIS A 130 24.25 -8.30 -23.36
C HIS A 130 25.00 -8.24 -22.01
N PRO A 131 26.00 -7.37 -21.82
CA PRO A 131 26.73 -7.26 -20.55
C PRO A 131 25.81 -6.86 -19.39
N SER A 132 26.15 -7.24 -18.15
CA SER A 132 25.37 -6.82 -16.98
C SER A 132 25.45 -5.31 -16.75
N VAL A 133 24.40 -4.73 -16.16
CA VAL A 133 24.36 -3.31 -15.80
C VAL A 133 25.60 -2.91 -15.01
N THR A 134 26.01 -3.71 -14.02
CA THR A 134 27.23 -3.50 -13.24
C THR A 134 28.49 -3.43 -14.10
N LYS A 135 28.64 -4.33 -15.09
CA LYS A 135 29.79 -4.33 -16.01
C LYS A 135 29.76 -3.12 -16.95
N GLN A 136 28.59 -2.76 -17.47
CA GLN A 136 28.45 -1.59 -18.36
C GLN A 136 28.78 -0.31 -17.61
N TYR A 137 28.17 -0.12 -16.44
CA TYR A 137 28.37 1.08 -15.63
C TYR A 137 29.79 1.16 -15.06
N GLY A 138 30.37 0.05 -14.60
CA GLY A 138 31.76 0.00 -14.17
C GLY A 138 32.73 0.40 -15.27
N ARG A 139 32.52 -0.08 -16.51
CA ARG A 139 33.32 0.35 -17.68
C ARG A 139 33.17 1.83 -17.98
N LYS A 140 31.96 2.39 -17.87
CA LYS A 140 31.69 3.82 -18.03
C LYS A 140 32.51 4.63 -17.01
N LEU A 141 32.43 4.28 -15.72
CA LEU A 141 33.16 4.98 -14.66
C LEU A 141 34.68 4.94 -14.84
N VAL A 142 35.22 3.81 -15.33
CA VAL A 142 36.64 3.70 -15.66
C VAL A 142 37.02 4.56 -16.86
N ALA A 143 36.19 4.55 -17.91
CA ALA A 143 36.40 5.38 -19.09
C ALA A 143 36.33 6.89 -18.77
N GLU A 144 35.50 7.28 -17.80
CA GLU A 144 35.36 8.66 -17.31
C GLU A 144 36.44 9.05 -16.29
N GLY A 145 37.29 8.10 -15.87
CA GLY A 145 38.35 8.33 -14.88
C GLY A 145 37.84 8.54 -13.45
N VAL A 146 36.58 8.19 -13.18
CA VAL A 146 35.99 8.23 -11.82
C VAL A 146 36.55 7.10 -10.96
N LEU A 147 36.86 5.96 -11.59
CA LEU A 147 37.50 4.80 -10.97
C LEU A 147 38.64 4.29 -11.85
N THR A 148 39.63 3.66 -11.25
CA THR A 148 40.60 2.81 -11.95
C THR A 148 40.05 1.39 -12.12
N ALA A 149 40.64 0.61 -13.04
CA ALA A 149 40.25 -0.78 -13.22
C ALA A 149 40.56 -1.63 -11.97
N GLU A 150 41.62 -1.28 -11.26
CA GLU A 150 42.04 -1.88 -10.00
C GLU A 150 41.03 -1.61 -8.88
N GLU A 151 40.57 -0.37 -8.74
CA GLU A 151 39.53 0.01 -7.77
C GLU A 151 38.21 -0.71 -8.06
N LEU A 152 37.78 -0.77 -9.32
CA LEU A 152 36.56 -1.50 -9.71
C LEU A 152 36.66 -2.99 -9.32
N LYS A 153 37.80 -3.63 -9.59
CA LYS A 153 38.02 -5.04 -9.20
C LYS A 153 38.09 -5.24 -7.69
N SER A 154 38.66 -4.27 -6.96
CA SER A 154 38.68 -4.28 -5.50
C SER A 154 37.25 -4.23 -4.94
N LEU A 155 36.39 -3.35 -5.47
CA LEU A 155 34.99 -3.24 -5.05
C LEU A 155 34.23 -4.57 -5.22
N GLU A 156 34.42 -5.27 -6.34
CA GLU A 156 33.81 -6.58 -6.57
C GLU A 156 34.30 -7.63 -5.53
N THR A 157 35.60 -7.63 -5.26
CA THR A 157 36.22 -8.56 -4.31
C THR A 157 35.74 -8.29 -2.88
N ASP A 158 35.69 -7.02 -2.48
CA ASP A 158 35.23 -6.59 -1.16
C ASP A 158 33.75 -6.91 -0.97
N TYR A 159 32.92 -6.77 -2.00
CA TYR A 159 31.50 -7.13 -1.91
C TYR A 159 31.29 -8.63 -1.76
N ASN A 160 32.00 -9.45 -2.54
CA ASN A 160 31.93 -10.92 -2.40
C ASN A 160 32.41 -11.37 -1.02
N LYS A 161 33.50 -10.80 -0.51
CA LYS A 161 33.98 -11.08 0.84
C LYS A 161 32.91 -10.75 1.90
N LYS A 162 32.19 -9.64 1.77
CA LYS A 162 31.08 -9.31 2.68
C LYS A 162 29.97 -10.37 2.67
N LEU A 163 29.64 -10.91 1.50
CA LEU A 163 28.65 -11.99 1.38
C LEU A 163 29.16 -13.30 2.02
N ASP A 164 30.43 -13.64 1.80
CA ASP A 164 31.07 -14.81 2.41
C ASP A 164 31.11 -14.69 3.95
N ASP A 165 31.50 -13.53 4.46
CA ASP A 165 31.52 -13.25 5.90
C ASP A 165 30.10 -13.35 6.50
N ALA A 166 29.09 -12.83 5.81
CA ALA A 166 27.69 -12.95 6.23
C ALA A 166 27.21 -14.41 6.27
N LEU A 167 27.59 -15.22 5.26
CA LEU A 167 27.29 -16.65 5.25
C LEU A 167 27.94 -17.37 6.43
N GLN A 168 29.20 -17.06 6.76
CA GLN A 168 29.89 -17.65 7.92
C GLN A 168 29.18 -17.35 9.23
N ILE A 169 28.65 -16.14 9.42
CA ILE A 169 27.89 -15.76 10.62
C ILE A 169 26.63 -16.63 10.77
N VAL A 170 25.89 -16.84 9.67
CA VAL A 170 24.66 -17.64 9.66
C VAL A 170 24.97 -19.13 9.90
N VAL A 171 25.98 -19.68 9.23
CA VAL A 171 26.42 -21.08 9.42
C VAL A 171 26.86 -21.35 10.86
N GLN A 172 27.54 -20.39 11.48
CA GLN A 172 27.93 -20.46 12.90
C GLN A 172 26.76 -20.29 13.87
N LYS A 173 25.52 -20.15 13.38
CA LYS A 173 24.29 -19.92 14.16
C LYS A 173 24.40 -18.75 15.16
N LYS A 174 25.29 -17.78 14.90
CA LYS A 174 25.46 -16.59 15.74
C LYS A 174 24.25 -15.65 15.66
N ASN A 175 23.42 -15.79 14.62
CA ASN A 175 22.17 -15.07 14.47
C ASN A 175 20.97 -16.02 14.55
N GLN A 176 20.10 -15.81 15.54
CA GLN A 176 18.73 -16.29 15.48
C GLN A 176 17.91 -15.29 14.68
N PHE A 177 17.29 -15.73 13.58
CA PHE A 177 16.31 -14.92 12.87
C PHE A 177 15.16 -14.62 13.85
N LYS A 178 15.03 -13.36 14.24
CA LYS A 178 13.82 -12.84 14.88
C LYS A 178 13.03 -12.19 13.76
N GLY A 179 11.87 -12.78 13.42
CA GLY A 179 10.97 -12.16 12.47
C GLY A 179 10.60 -10.76 12.94
N ASP A 180 10.53 -9.82 12.00
CA ASP A 180 10.05 -8.48 12.30
C ASP A 180 8.66 -8.61 12.93
N ILE A 181 8.52 -8.09 14.15
CA ILE A 181 7.21 -7.92 14.77
C ILE A 181 6.65 -6.64 14.15
N PRO A 182 5.53 -6.69 13.40
CA PRO A 182 4.87 -5.49 12.92
C PRO A 182 4.74 -4.46 14.03
N ALA A 183 5.03 -3.19 13.75
CA ALA A 183 4.98 -2.13 14.76
C ALA A 183 3.60 -2.05 15.47
N ALA A 184 2.54 -2.46 14.79
CA ALA A 184 1.19 -2.59 15.34
C ALA A 184 1.02 -3.66 16.42
N LEU A 185 1.97 -4.58 16.56
CA LEU A 185 1.97 -5.69 17.53
C LEU A 185 2.93 -5.46 18.70
N ILE A 186 3.55 -4.28 18.82
CA ILE A 186 4.60 -4.00 19.81
C ILE A 186 4.09 -4.11 21.27
N ASN A 187 2.78 -4.03 21.54
CA ASN A 187 2.28 -3.89 22.92
C ASN A 187 1.05 -4.72 23.31
N GLN A 188 0.76 -5.86 22.67
CA GLN A 188 -0.26 -6.75 23.21
C GLN A 188 0.24 -8.20 23.23
N GLU A 189 0.41 -8.75 24.44
CA GLU A 189 0.19 -10.18 24.65
C GLU A 189 -1.09 -10.52 23.88
N ARG A 190 -1.05 -11.45 22.92
CA ARG A 190 -2.27 -11.89 22.24
C ARG A 190 -3.24 -12.33 23.33
N PRO A 191 -4.32 -11.57 23.61
CA PRO A 191 -5.22 -11.95 24.68
C PRO A 191 -5.77 -13.31 24.29
N SER A 192 -5.73 -14.27 25.22
CA SER A 192 -6.47 -15.51 25.05
C SER A 192 -7.90 -15.13 24.67
N ALA A 193 -8.38 -15.62 23.52
CA ALA A 193 -9.73 -15.37 23.00
C ALA A 193 -10.88 -15.79 23.97
N ARG A 194 -10.53 -16.29 25.17
CA ARG A 194 -11.44 -16.81 26.19
C ARG A 194 -11.57 -15.91 27.42
N LYS A 195 -10.85 -14.79 27.53
CA LYS A 195 -11.06 -13.86 28.65
C LYS A 195 -12.22 -12.92 28.34
N SER A 196 -13.30 -13.05 29.09
CA SER A 196 -14.38 -12.07 29.10
C SER A 196 -13.89 -10.82 29.82
N HIS A 197 -13.96 -9.67 29.15
CA HIS A 197 -13.69 -8.38 29.75
C HIS A 197 -15.02 -7.72 30.12
N ASN A 198 -15.03 -6.94 31.20
CA ASN A 198 -16.21 -6.14 31.53
C ASN A 198 -16.32 -4.99 30.51
N THR A 199 -17.34 -5.02 29.68
CA THR A 199 -17.65 -4.00 28.65
C THR A 199 -18.92 -3.22 28.98
N ALA A 200 -19.44 -3.35 30.21
CA ALA A 200 -20.65 -2.66 30.62
C ALA A 200 -20.43 -1.15 30.74
N LEU A 201 -21.43 -0.39 30.30
CA LEU A 201 -21.52 1.06 30.53
C LEU A 201 -22.46 1.31 31.71
N THR A 202 -22.16 2.31 32.52
CA THR A 202 -23.14 2.82 33.48
C THR A 202 -24.27 3.54 32.74
N GLU A 203 -25.46 3.61 33.36
CA GLU A 203 -26.60 4.35 32.80
C GLU A 203 -26.24 5.81 32.50
N SER A 204 -25.45 6.44 33.38
CA SER A 204 -24.99 7.82 33.21
C SER A 204 -24.09 7.98 31.99
N GLU A 205 -23.16 7.04 31.75
CA GLU A 205 -22.28 7.09 30.58
C GLU A 205 -23.06 6.87 29.30
N LEU A 206 -23.97 5.89 29.29
CA LEU A 206 -24.80 5.61 28.13
C LEU A 206 -25.66 6.83 27.77
N ASN A 207 -26.32 7.43 28.76
CA ASN A 207 -27.16 8.61 28.53
C ASN A 207 -26.33 9.80 27.99
N GLU A 208 -25.16 10.06 28.57
CA GLU A 208 -24.26 11.11 28.09
C GLU A 208 -23.88 10.90 26.62
N LEU A 209 -23.48 9.67 26.24
CA LEU A 209 -23.09 9.32 24.87
C LEU A 209 -24.24 9.49 23.88
N MET A 210 -25.44 9.02 24.24
CA MET A 210 -26.62 9.09 23.38
C MET A 210 -27.12 10.52 23.17
N VAL A 211 -27.13 11.33 24.23
CA VAL A 211 -27.51 12.75 24.14
C VAL A 211 -26.52 13.51 23.27
N LYS A 212 -25.21 13.38 23.53
CA LYS A 212 -24.18 14.04 22.73
C LYS A 212 -24.21 13.59 21.27
N GLY A 213 -24.31 12.28 21.05
CA GLY A 213 -24.37 11.67 19.72
C GLY A 213 -25.59 12.03 18.88
N SER A 214 -26.66 12.51 19.53
CA SER A 214 -27.92 12.90 18.90
C SER A 214 -28.16 14.42 18.94
N SER A 215 -27.15 15.19 19.34
CA SER A 215 -27.19 16.65 19.35
C SER A 215 -26.58 17.20 18.06
N LEU A 216 -27.17 18.27 17.55
CA LEU A 216 -26.72 18.94 16.33
C LEU A 216 -26.16 20.32 16.67
N PRO A 217 -25.21 20.84 15.88
CA PRO A 217 -24.75 22.22 16.01
C PRO A 217 -25.90 23.23 15.88
N GLU A 218 -25.75 24.39 16.51
CA GLU A 218 -26.69 25.48 16.34
C GLU A 218 -26.81 25.90 14.87
N GLY A 219 -28.03 26.09 14.39
CA GLY A 219 -28.30 26.46 12.99
C GLY A 219 -28.25 25.31 11.97
N PHE A 220 -27.95 24.08 12.39
CA PHE A 220 -27.91 22.92 11.49
C PHE A 220 -29.32 22.50 11.06
N ASN A 221 -29.60 22.48 9.75
CA ASN A 221 -30.90 22.07 9.23
C ASN A 221 -30.91 20.57 8.92
N LEU A 222 -31.52 19.79 9.80
CA LEU A 222 -31.67 18.36 9.57
C LEU A 222 -32.88 18.08 8.66
N HIS A 223 -32.71 17.18 7.70
CA HIS A 223 -33.82 16.66 6.92
C HIS A 223 -34.95 16.12 7.83
N HIS A 224 -36.17 16.63 7.69
CA HIS A 224 -37.32 16.37 8.58
C HIS A 224 -37.57 14.89 8.93
N LYS A 225 -37.37 13.96 7.99
CA LYS A 225 -37.51 12.49 8.24
C LYS A 225 -36.51 11.93 9.26
N LEU A 226 -35.38 12.60 9.48
CA LEU A 226 -34.32 12.16 10.41
C LEU A 226 -34.47 12.75 11.82
N VAL A 227 -35.35 13.74 12.01
CA VAL A 227 -35.62 14.33 13.34
C VAL A 227 -36.12 13.24 14.29
N LYS A 228 -37.13 12.47 13.86
CA LYS A 228 -37.68 11.34 14.62
C LYS A 228 -36.64 10.26 14.94
N PHE A 229 -35.63 10.10 14.10
CA PHE A 229 -34.57 9.13 14.33
C PHE A 229 -33.67 9.56 15.51
N LEU A 230 -33.31 10.84 15.56
CA LEU A 230 -32.54 11.40 16.69
C LEU A 230 -33.37 11.45 17.98
N GLU A 231 -34.66 11.77 17.89
CA GLU A 231 -35.56 11.75 19.04
C GLU A 231 -35.63 10.35 19.68
N LYS A 232 -35.83 9.30 18.88
CA LYS A 232 -35.84 7.91 19.38
C LYS A 232 -34.56 7.50 20.08
N ARG A 233 -33.40 7.94 19.58
CA ARG A 233 -32.10 7.69 20.24
C ARG A 233 -32.00 8.37 21.60
N LYS A 234 -32.53 9.59 21.74
CA LYS A 234 -32.60 10.33 23.01
C LYS A 234 -33.60 9.69 23.97
N GLU A 235 -34.77 9.28 23.48
CA GLU A 235 -35.79 8.59 24.27
C GLU A 235 -35.26 7.28 24.86
N PHE A 236 -34.53 6.47 24.09
CA PHE A 236 -33.88 5.26 24.59
C PHE A 236 -32.98 5.55 25.80
N ALA A 237 -32.15 6.59 25.73
CA ALA A 237 -31.25 6.95 26.81
C ALA A 237 -31.95 7.54 28.05
N ALA A 238 -33.13 8.13 27.87
CA ALA A 238 -33.91 8.72 28.97
C ALA A 238 -34.83 7.70 29.67
N ALA A 239 -35.21 6.61 28.98
CA ALA A 239 -36.11 5.59 29.51
C ALA A 239 -35.37 4.56 30.37
N LYS A 240 -35.87 4.29 31.58
CA LYS A 240 -35.31 3.25 32.48
C LYS A 240 -35.33 1.84 31.88
N ASP A 241 -36.35 1.51 31.09
CA ASP A 241 -36.52 0.21 30.41
C ASP A 241 -36.56 0.37 28.88
N GLY A 242 -35.81 1.34 28.34
CA GLY A 242 -35.77 1.62 26.90
C GLY A 242 -35.26 0.40 26.11
N LEU A 243 -35.97 0.03 25.04
CA LEU A 243 -35.50 -0.99 24.11
C LEU A 243 -34.60 -0.35 23.05
N ALA A 244 -33.31 -0.71 23.05
CA ALA A 244 -32.40 -0.35 21.98
C ALA A 244 -32.69 -1.17 20.72
N ASP A 245 -32.78 -0.52 19.58
CA ASP A 245 -32.58 -1.22 18.32
C ASP A 245 -31.08 -1.48 18.07
N TRP A 246 -30.78 -2.28 17.04
CA TRP A 246 -29.42 -2.67 16.71
C TRP A 246 -28.51 -1.47 16.43
N ALA A 247 -29.01 -0.47 15.69
CA ALA A 247 -28.22 0.70 15.30
C ALA A 247 -27.91 1.62 16.49
N THR A 248 -28.80 1.66 17.47
CA THR A 248 -28.61 2.38 18.73
C THR A 248 -27.54 1.71 19.58
N ALA A 249 -27.58 0.38 19.71
CA ALA A 249 -26.56 -0.38 20.41
C ALA A 249 -25.17 -0.27 19.72
N GLU A 250 -25.12 -0.37 18.39
CA GLU A 250 -23.90 -0.19 17.59
C GLU A 250 -23.32 1.22 17.78
N PHE A 251 -24.15 2.26 17.78
CA PHE A 251 -23.73 3.62 18.07
C PHE A 251 -23.14 3.76 19.47
N ALA A 252 -23.82 3.24 20.50
CA ALA A 252 -23.34 3.32 21.88
C ALA A 252 -21.96 2.66 22.05
N ALA A 253 -21.75 1.49 21.42
CA ALA A 253 -20.47 0.79 21.45
C ALA A 253 -19.35 1.57 20.75
N PHE A 254 -19.61 2.18 19.58
CA PHE A 254 -18.60 3.01 18.92
C PHE A 254 -18.32 4.28 19.73
N ALA A 255 -19.36 4.91 20.28
CA ALA A 255 -19.23 6.14 21.05
C ALA A 255 -18.45 5.90 22.36
N SER A 256 -18.62 4.76 23.03
CA SER A 256 -17.86 4.42 24.24
C SER A 256 -16.37 4.23 23.93
N LEU A 257 -16.04 3.49 22.86
CA LEU A 257 -14.66 3.30 22.42
C LEU A 257 -13.99 4.65 22.08
N VAL A 258 -14.70 5.53 21.38
CA VAL A 258 -14.19 6.86 21.04
C VAL A 258 -14.00 7.73 22.31
N LYS A 259 -14.93 7.65 23.29
CA LYS A 259 -14.81 8.34 24.58
C LYS A 259 -13.59 7.87 25.37
N GLU A 260 -13.24 6.59 25.28
CA GLU A 260 -12.04 5.99 25.88
C GLU A 260 -10.74 6.31 25.10
N GLY A 261 -10.83 7.01 23.96
CA GLY A 261 -9.69 7.37 23.13
C GLY A 261 -9.28 6.28 22.13
N THR A 262 -10.08 5.22 21.96
CA THR A 262 -9.86 4.21 20.92
C THR A 262 -10.42 4.69 19.58
N PRO A 263 -9.57 4.84 18.54
CA PRO A 263 -10.05 5.23 17.21
C PRO A 263 -10.91 4.13 16.58
N VAL A 264 -12.09 4.50 16.09
CA VAL A 264 -13.00 3.59 15.35
C VAL A 264 -13.01 3.98 13.88
N ARG A 265 -12.72 3.02 13.00
CA ARG A 265 -12.83 3.19 11.54
C ARG A 265 -13.95 2.31 11.00
N LEU A 266 -15.04 2.95 10.56
CA LEU A 266 -16.11 2.31 9.79
C LEU A 266 -15.91 2.61 8.30
N SER A 267 -15.79 1.58 7.47
CA SER A 267 -15.63 1.75 6.02
C SER A 267 -16.43 0.73 5.24
N GLY A 268 -17.05 1.17 4.15
CA GLY A 268 -17.87 0.36 3.27
C GLY A 268 -18.81 1.25 2.46
N GLN A 269 -19.40 0.67 1.41
CA GLN A 269 -20.40 1.37 0.59
C GLN A 269 -21.59 1.78 1.48
N ASP A 270 -21.97 3.06 1.40
CA ASP A 270 -23.07 3.66 2.14
C ASP A 270 -23.02 3.47 3.67
N CYS A 271 -21.87 3.12 4.25
CA CYS A 271 -21.79 2.71 5.65
C CYS A 271 -22.22 3.82 6.63
N VAL A 272 -22.02 5.10 6.27
CA VAL A 272 -22.43 6.27 7.06
C VAL A 272 -23.94 6.33 7.27
N ARG A 273 -24.73 6.21 6.18
CA ARG A 273 -26.19 6.14 6.26
C ARG A 273 -26.66 4.77 6.77
N GLY A 274 -25.97 3.74 6.34
CA GLY A 274 -26.43 2.35 6.35
C GLY A 274 -27.28 2.06 5.13
N THR A 275 -27.05 0.90 4.50
CA THR A 275 -27.81 0.41 3.34
C THR A 275 -29.31 0.44 3.61
N PHE A 276 -29.72 0.05 4.83
CA PHE A 276 -31.12 0.01 5.27
C PHE A 276 -31.60 1.31 5.95
N THR A 277 -30.85 2.41 5.79
CA THR A 277 -31.19 3.73 6.38
C THR A 277 -31.34 3.67 7.90
N GLN A 278 -30.53 2.83 8.54
CA GLN A 278 -30.64 2.55 9.97
C GLN A 278 -29.56 3.26 10.80
N ARG A 279 -28.42 3.63 10.19
CA ARG A 279 -27.20 3.94 10.96
C ARG A 279 -26.99 5.42 11.23
N HIS A 280 -27.01 6.25 10.18
CA HIS A 280 -26.79 7.70 10.27
C HIS A 280 -25.66 8.12 11.24
N MET A 281 -24.42 7.73 10.94
CA MET A 281 -23.21 8.15 11.70
C MET A 281 -22.77 9.58 11.37
N ALA A 282 -23.26 10.16 10.28
CA ALA A 282 -23.11 11.57 9.94
C ALA A 282 -24.39 12.08 9.29
N PHE A 283 -24.59 13.40 9.38
CA PHE A 283 -25.74 14.11 8.82
C PHE A 283 -25.26 15.17 7.84
N THR A 284 -26.10 15.47 6.85
CA THR A 284 -25.86 16.54 5.88
C THR A 284 -26.89 17.64 6.13
N ASP A 285 -26.41 18.87 6.21
CA ASP A 285 -27.24 20.07 6.31
C ASP A 285 -27.98 20.30 4.98
N VAL A 286 -29.21 20.81 5.02
CA VAL A 286 -30.05 21.06 3.84
C VAL A 286 -30.25 22.54 3.58
#